data_AF-A0A1V2UY22-F1
#
_entry.id   AF-A0A1V2UY22-F1
#
_cell.length_a   1.000
_cell.length_b   1.000
_cell.length_c   1.000
_cell.angle_alpha   90.00
_cell.angle_beta   90.00
_cell.angle_gamma   90.00
#
_symmetry.space_group_name_H-M   'P 1'
#
loop_
_entity.id
_entity.type
_entity.pdbx_description
1 polymer ?
#
loop_
_entity_poly.entity_id
_entity_poly.type
_entity_poly.pdbx_seq_one_letter_code
_entity_poly.pdbx_strand_id
1 'polypeptide(L)'
;MNIDEIRVKINQLYLWDGYQREAALRQLSGCFEPSLFPHLLRKLSDYVQVNRHLAARHLLEWAERSDCADLCITYFLDIEAIKGRIRIVGEIEDILMDKIHQNLDKVKLVLLSRQGKLSRALFNYIQSNQLIIESELLEIAKNANDQWIRYYWIKFAVKQNLDFLRSEFRQSKYVDVKKVLLNRLLELDALDNEILLFALNSKYLSIVDFAIFVLKNRNFDFNNYFMQFQNNQLENTSVKKCLLQMIILEWNKQDFYLYIDKLNDKSILFMILYRALKMKYISLGEVINLFYRKKLKLPFYLLQKITKLSTELKEVDELYLLTTTPISFVQRLEFSENLSFWGKVEWLIHIEKYCQTDDEKEVLRDSIEMVLNLAKYQYYAPLWKKEDKEIYWILFQNMGNILNLIEIYPQEYENLKKLITK
;
A
#
# COMPACT_ATOMS: atom_id res chain seq x y z
N MET A 1 -36.79 23.94 -3.87
CA MET A 1 -36.65 23.11 -2.66
C MET A 1 -35.19 23.19 -2.23
N ASN A 2 -34.91 23.41 -0.94
CA ASN A 2 -33.53 23.49 -0.48
C ASN A 2 -32.91 22.09 -0.27
N ILE A 3 -31.59 22.00 -0.08
CA ILE A 3 -30.86 20.73 0.02
C ILE A 3 -31.34 19.87 1.21
N ASP A 4 -31.66 20.51 2.34
CA ASP A 4 -32.12 19.79 3.55
C ASP A 4 -33.51 19.21 3.37
N GLU A 5 -34.42 19.94 2.74
CA GLU A 5 -35.76 19.45 2.35
C GLU A 5 -35.64 18.27 1.39
N ILE A 6 -34.76 18.36 0.38
CA ILE A 6 -34.51 17.27 -0.58
C ILE A 6 -34.00 16.03 0.15
N ARG A 7 -33.08 16.19 1.10
CA ARG A 7 -32.57 15.08 1.92
C ARG A 7 -33.66 14.40 2.74
N VAL A 8 -34.55 15.19 3.37
CA VAL A 8 -35.70 14.65 4.09
C VAL A 8 -36.60 13.84 3.15
N LYS A 9 -36.89 14.33 1.95
CA LYS A 9 -37.71 13.62 0.96
C LYS A 9 -37.02 12.38 0.40
N ILE A 10 -35.71 12.41 0.18
CA ILE A 10 -34.91 11.24 -0.18
C ILE A 10 -35.06 10.15 0.89
N ASN A 11 -34.97 10.51 2.17
CA ASN A 11 -35.14 9.54 3.26
C ASN A 11 -36.55 8.92 3.25
N GLN A 12 -37.58 9.70 2.91
CA GLN A 12 -38.94 9.20 2.78
C GLN A 12 -39.09 8.12 1.68
N LEU A 13 -38.26 8.13 0.63
CA LEU A 13 -38.24 7.08 -0.41
C LEU A 13 -37.83 5.69 0.11
N TYR A 14 -37.35 5.58 1.35
CA TYR A 14 -36.94 4.33 1.99
C TYR A 14 -37.88 3.83 3.07
N LEU A 15 -38.95 4.58 3.38
CA LEU A 15 -39.94 4.17 4.37
C LEU A 15 -40.72 2.95 3.88
N TRP A 16 -41.22 2.15 4.82
CA TRP A 16 -42.00 0.94 4.54
C TRP A 16 -43.34 1.23 3.86
N ASP A 17 -43.97 2.35 4.20
CA ASP A 17 -45.27 2.75 3.65
C ASP A 17 -45.16 3.22 2.19
N GLY A 18 -45.89 2.54 1.32
CA GLY A 18 -45.97 2.84 -0.11
C GLY A 18 -46.51 4.23 -0.43
N TYR A 19 -47.49 4.72 0.34
CA TYR A 19 -48.11 6.03 0.14
C TYR A 19 -47.17 7.18 0.52
N GLN A 20 -46.36 6.98 1.56
CA GLN A 20 -45.34 7.97 1.95
C GLN A 20 -44.26 8.10 0.88
N ARG A 21 -43.82 6.97 0.30
CA ARG A 21 -42.91 6.98 -0.85
C ARG A 21 -43.54 7.66 -2.06
N GLU A 22 -44.82 7.42 -2.33
CA GLU A 22 -45.55 8.06 -3.42
C GLU A 22 -45.60 9.58 -3.25
N ALA A 23 -46.00 10.04 -2.05
CA ALA A 23 -46.06 11.46 -1.72
C ALA A 23 -44.69 12.13 -1.86
N ALA A 24 -43.62 11.47 -1.41
CA ALA A 24 -42.26 11.95 -1.59
C ALA A 24 -41.87 12.04 -3.08
N LEU A 25 -42.17 11.02 -3.89
CA LEU A 25 -41.90 11.05 -5.34
C LEU A 25 -42.64 12.18 -6.06
N ARG A 26 -43.92 12.42 -5.70
CA ARG A 26 -44.70 13.54 -6.25
C ARG A 26 -44.10 14.90 -5.86
N GLN A 27 -43.65 15.06 -4.62
CA GLN A 27 -43.03 16.30 -4.15
C GLN A 27 -41.63 16.54 -4.72
N LEU A 28 -40.90 15.47 -5.02
CA LEU A 28 -39.62 15.51 -5.69
C LEU A 28 -39.74 15.72 -7.21
N SER A 29 -40.96 15.72 -7.78
CA SER A 29 -41.18 15.92 -9.22
C SER A 29 -40.58 17.26 -9.67
N GLY A 30 -39.81 17.24 -10.77
CA GLY A 30 -39.13 18.43 -11.28
C GLY A 30 -37.91 18.88 -10.46
N CYS A 31 -37.45 18.09 -9.49
CA CYS A 31 -36.23 18.34 -8.74
C CYS A 31 -35.03 17.64 -9.40
N PHE A 32 -34.06 18.42 -9.89
CA PHE A 32 -32.91 17.91 -10.64
C PHE A 32 -31.59 18.01 -9.88
N GLU A 33 -31.61 17.77 -8.57
CA GLU A 33 -30.36 17.63 -7.79
C GLU A 33 -29.67 16.29 -8.13
N PRO A 34 -28.38 16.27 -8.52
CA PRO A 34 -27.65 15.05 -8.88
C PRO A 34 -27.70 13.95 -7.82
N SER A 35 -27.75 14.32 -6.54
CA SER A 35 -27.82 13.37 -5.42
C SER A 35 -29.12 12.55 -5.38
N LEU A 36 -30.19 13.05 -6.00
CA LEU A 36 -31.47 12.37 -6.08
C LEU A 36 -31.45 11.23 -7.13
N PHE A 37 -30.64 11.37 -8.18
CA PHE A 37 -30.61 10.46 -9.33
C PHE A 37 -30.48 8.96 -8.96
N PRO A 38 -29.48 8.52 -8.16
CA PRO A 38 -29.37 7.10 -7.78
C PRO A 38 -30.56 6.59 -6.97
N HIS A 39 -31.25 7.48 -6.24
CA HIS A 39 -32.43 7.10 -5.47
C HIS A 39 -33.64 6.85 -6.37
N LEU A 40 -33.79 7.63 -7.46
CA LEU A 40 -34.80 7.37 -8.48
C LEU A 40 -34.55 6.03 -9.19
N LEU A 41 -33.29 5.73 -9.56
CA LEU A 41 -32.90 4.42 -10.12
C LEU A 41 -33.30 3.26 -9.20
N ARG A 42 -33.18 3.43 -7.87
CA ARG A 42 -33.61 2.42 -6.91
C ARG A 42 -35.13 2.24 -6.87
N LYS A 43 -35.90 3.31 -7.08
CA LYS A 43 -37.37 3.28 -7.07
C LYS A 43 -37.97 2.69 -8.35
N LEU A 44 -37.20 2.54 -9.43
CA LEU A 44 -37.64 1.77 -10.60
C LEU A 44 -38.02 0.32 -10.28
N SER A 45 -37.50 -0.23 -9.18
CA SER A 45 -37.85 -1.57 -8.67
C SER A 45 -38.65 -1.56 -7.38
N ASP A 46 -39.40 -0.49 -7.10
CA ASP A 46 -40.27 -0.43 -5.92
C ASP A 46 -41.36 -1.52 -5.97
N TYR A 47 -41.83 -1.98 -4.81
CA TYR A 47 -42.92 -2.96 -4.72
C TYR A 47 -44.25 -2.38 -5.22
N VAL A 48 -44.49 -1.08 -4.99
CA VAL A 48 -45.71 -0.39 -5.40
C VAL A 48 -45.58 0.11 -6.83
N GLN A 49 -46.54 -0.28 -7.67
CA GLN A 49 -46.50 0.04 -9.11
C GLN A 49 -46.50 1.54 -9.39
N VAL A 50 -47.33 2.33 -8.70
CA VAL A 50 -47.40 3.78 -8.89
C VAL A 50 -46.05 4.45 -8.62
N ASN A 51 -45.33 4.02 -7.59
CA ASN A 51 -44.00 4.54 -7.27
C ASN A 51 -42.97 4.27 -8.37
N ARG A 52 -43.04 3.09 -9.02
CA ARG A 52 -42.18 2.78 -10.18
C ARG A 52 -42.44 3.74 -11.33
N HIS A 53 -43.72 4.01 -11.64
CA HIS A 53 -44.10 4.91 -12.73
C HIS A 53 -43.73 6.36 -12.46
N LEU A 54 -43.87 6.82 -11.22
CA LEU A 54 -43.45 8.17 -10.82
C LEU A 54 -41.93 8.34 -10.93
N ALA A 55 -41.16 7.36 -10.47
CA ALA A 55 -39.70 7.37 -10.61
C ALA A 55 -39.28 7.31 -12.09
N ALA A 56 -39.93 6.46 -12.89
CA ALA A 56 -39.71 6.36 -14.33
C ALA A 56 -39.98 7.68 -15.05
N ARG A 57 -41.13 8.31 -14.80
CA ARG A 57 -41.48 9.63 -15.38
C ARG A 57 -40.43 10.68 -15.02
N HIS A 58 -39.98 10.71 -13.77
CA HIS A 58 -38.96 11.67 -13.36
C HIS A 58 -37.61 11.40 -14.05
N LEU A 59 -37.25 10.13 -14.27
CA LEU A 59 -36.04 9.79 -15.03
C LEU A 59 -36.16 10.13 -16.53
N LEU A 60 -37.36 10.07 -17.12
CA LEU A 60 -37.61 10.57 -18.48
C LEU A 60 -37.36 12.07 -18.57
N GLU A 61 -37.89 12.84 -17.61
CA GLU A 61 -37.64 14.28 -17.54
C GLU A 61 -36.14 14.59 -17.37
N TRP A 62 -35.43 13.76 -16.59
CA TRP A 62 -33.97 13.82 -16.51
C TRP A 62 -33.30 13.57 -17.86
N ALA A 63 -33.76 12.57 -18.63
CA ALA A 63 -33.17 12.18 -19.91
C ALA A 63 -33.16 13.30 -20.96
N GLU A 64 -34.10 14.24 -20.89
CA GLU A 64 -34.16 15.39 -21.78
C GLU A 64 -33.11 16.47 -21.44
N ARG A 65 -32.44 16.37 -20.30
CA ARG A 65 -31.44 17.35 -19.86
C ARG A 65 -30.06 17.05 -20.43
N SER A 66 -29.29 18.12 -20.68
CA SER A 66 -27.93 18.04 -21.18
C SER A 66 -26.94 17.35 -20.23
N ASP A 67 -27.19 17.40 -18.92
CA ASP A 67 -26.34 16.80 -17.88
C ASP A 67 -26.68 15.32 -17.59
N CYS A 68 -27.71 14.76 -18.22
CA CYS A 68 -28.16 13.41 -17.94
C CYS A 68 -27.14 12.34 -18.32
N ALA A 69 -26.55 12.44 -19.52
CA ALA A 69 -25.53 11.48 -19.99
C ALA A 69 -24.36 11.39 -19.01
N ASP A 70 -23.97 12.53 -18.46
CA ASP A 70 -22.91 12.67 -17.49
C ASP A 70 -23.21 11.97 -16.16
N LEU A 71 -24.46 12.03 -15.72
CA LEU A 71 -24.96 11.32 -14.54
C LEU A 71 -25.12 9.83 -14.81
N CYS A 72 -25.58 9.44 -15.99
CA CYS A 72 -25.71 8.04 -16.38
C CYS A 72 -24.35 7.34 -16.36
N ILE A 73 -23.28 8.01 -16.84
CA ILE A 73 -21.91 7.48 -16.74
C ILE A 73 -21.44 7.41 -15.28
N THR A 74 -21.77 8.42 -14.47
CA THR A 74 -21.37 8.46 -13.05
C THR A 74 -22.02 7.35 -12.24
N TYR A 75 -23.31 7.09 -12.47
CA TYR A 75 -24.13 6.09 -11.79
C TYR A 75 -24.32 4.82 -12.63
N PHE A 76 -23.42 4.54 -13.58
CA PHE A 76 -23.54 3.41 -14.51
C PHE A 76 -23.74 2.07 -13.80
N LEU A 77 -23.04 1.87 -12.67
CA LEU A 77 -23.17 0.65 -11.87
C LEU A 77 -24.58 0.47 -11.29
N ASP A 78 -25.22 1.55 -10.89
CA ASP A 78 -26.60 1.52 -10.37
C ASP A 78 -27.59 1.25 -11.49
N ILE A 79 -27.34 1.78 -12.70
CA ILE A 79 -28.13 1.53 -13.91
C ILE A 79 -27.98 0.06 -14.33
N GLU A 80 -26.76 -0.46 -14.46
CA GLU A 80 -26.52 -1.88 -14.77
C GLU A 80 -27.15 -2.82 -13.72
N ALA A 81 -27.15 -2.44 -12.44
CA ALA A 81 -27.78 -3.21 -11.38
C ALA A 81 -29.32 -3.26 -11.46
N ILE A 82 -29.95 -2.45 -12.32
CA ILE A 82 -31.39 -2.52 -12.57
C ILE A 82 -31.72 -3.76 -13.39
N LYS A 83 -30.91 -4.14 -14.39
CA LYS A 83 -31.10 -5.32 -15.27
C LYS A 83 -31.45 -6.61 -14.54
N GLY A 84 -30.86 -6.82 -13.37
CA GLY A 84 -31.04 -8.04 -12.57
C GLY A 84 -32.28 -8.05 -11.66
N ARG A 85 -33.14 -7.03 -11.71
CA ARG A 85 -34.26 -6.89 -10.76
C ARG A 85 -35.57 -7.46 -11.30
N ILE A 86 -36.38 -8.04 -10.41
CA ILE A 86 -37.60 -8.80 -10.74
C ILE A 86 -38.78 -7.88 -11.19
N ARG A 87 -38.66 -6.56 -11.02
CA ARG A 87 -39.74 -5.58 -11.26
C ARG A 87 -39.12 -4.31 -11.83
N ILE A 88 -39.17 -4.12 -13.14
CA ILE A 88 -38.51 -2.99 -13.82
C ILE A 88 -39.50 -2.35 -14.81
N VAL A 89 -39.39 -1.04 -15.00
CA VAL A 89 -39.94 -0.33 -16.16
C VAL A 89 -38.85 -0.32 -17.23
N GLY A 90 -38.81 -1.35 -18.08
CA GLY A 90 -37.69 -1.62 -18.99
C GLY A 90 -37.38 -0.47 -19.96
N GLU A 91 -38.41 0.25 -20.41
CA GLU A 91 -38.29 1.38 -21.34
C GLU A 91 -37.33 2.48 -20.85
N ILE A 92 -37.26 2.71 -19.54
CA ILE A 92 -36.35 3.73 -18.96
C ILE A 92 -34.91 3.26 -19.04
N GLU A 93 -34.67 1.97 -18.85
CA GLU A 93 -33.32 1.43 -18.86
C GLU A 93 -32.66 1.64 -20.23
N ASP A 94 -33.38 1.32 -21.31
CA ASP A 94 -32.89 1.51 -22.67
C ASP A 94 -32.57 2.97 -22.95
N ILE A 95 -33.40 3.90 -22.47
CA ILE A 95 -33.17 5.34 -22.61
C ILE A 95 -31.90 5.77 -21.84
N LEU A 96 -31.73 5.34 -20.59
CA LEU A 96 -30.56 5.70 -19.80
C LEU A 96 -29.27 5.09 -20.38
N MET A 97 -29.36 3.88 -20.92
CA MET A 97 -28.28 3.24 -21.66
C MET A 97 -27.94 4.01 -22.94
N ASP A 98 -28.93 4.42 -23.72
CA ASP A 98 -28.75 5.27 -24.91
C ASP A 98 -28.04 6.60 -24.59
N LYS A 99 -28.33 7.21 -23.43
CA LYS A 99 -27.56 8.41 -23.00
C LYS A 99 -26.07 8.13 -22.77
N ILE A 100 -25.70 6.92 -22.36
CA ILE A 100 -24.29 6.52 -22.22
C ILE A 100 -23.70 6.28 -23.62
N HIS A 101 -24.45 5.63 -24.51
CA HIS A 101 -24.07 5.42 -25.91
C HIS A 101 -23.78 6.74 -26.63
N GLN A 102 -24.54 7.78 -26.35
CA GLN A 102 -24.39 9.09 -26.99
C GLN A 102 -23.17 9.89 -26.48
N ASN A 103 -22.60 9.52 -25.32
CA ASN A 103 -21.49 10.24 -24.70
C ASN A 103 -20.25 9.36 -24.52
N LEU A 104 -19.83 8.71 -25.62
CA LEU A 104 -18.65 7.85 -25.63
C LEU A 104 -17.37 8.61 -25.25
N ASP A 105 -17.26 9.90 -25.55
CA ASP A 105 -16.07 10.69 -25.23
C ASP A 105 -15.83 10.76 -23.72
N LYS A 106 -16.88 11.00 -22.93
CA LYS A 106 -16.76 10.95 -21.47
C LYS A 106 -16.48 9.53 -20.97
N VAL A 107 -17.06 8.50 -21.61
CA VAL A 107 -16.74 7.11 -21.25
C VAL A 107 -15.25 6.82 -21.48
N LYS A 108 -14.70 7.19 -22.64
CA LYS A 108 -13.26 7.05 -22.97
C LYS A 108 -12.39 7.76 -21.95
N LEU A 109 -12.75 8.99 -21.55
CA LEU A 109 -12.05 9.72 -20.49
C LEU A 109 -12.07 8.96 -19.16
N VAL A 110 -13.20 8.36 -18.76
CA VAL A 110 -13.30 7.53 -17.55
C VAL A 110 -12.41 6.29 -17.64
N LEU A 111 -12.37 5.61 -18.79
CA LEU A 111 -11.54 4.42 -19.01
C LEU A 111 -10.04 4.72 -18.92
N LEU A 112 -9.61 5.89 -19.41
CA LEU A 112 -8.22 6.32 -19.39
C LEU A 112 -7.79 6.87 -18.02
N SER A 113 -8.67 7.57 -17.32
CA SER A 113 -8.32 8.29 -16.08
C SER A 113 -8.56 7.51 -14.80
N ARG A 114 -9.61 6.67 -14.74
CA ARG A 114 -10.03 5.99 -13.50
C ARG A 114 -9.64 4.51 -13.46
N GLN A 115 -9.61 3.98 -12.25
CA GLN A 115 -9.45 2.55 -11.97
C GLN A 115 -10.62 2.04 -11.12
N GLY A 116 -10.92 0.75 -11.22
CA GLY A 116 -11.92 0.08 -10.40
C GLY A 116 -13.19 -0.33 -11.13
N LYS A 117 -14.26 -0.59 -10.36
CA LYS A 117 -15.49 -1.25 -10.84
C LYS A 117 -16.17 -0.51 -11.98
N LEU A 118 -16.26 0.83 -11.89
CA LEU A 118 -16.93 1.65 -12.90
C LEU A 118 -16.24 1.52 -14.26
N SER A 119 -14.93 1.73 -14.33
CA SER A 119 -14.18 1.64 -15.60
C SER A 119 -14.28 0.24 -16.20
N ARG A 120 -14.20 -0.81 -15.38
CA ARG A 120 -14.32 -2.20 -15.87
C ARG A 120 -15.71 -2.50 -16.42
N ALA A 121 -16.76 -2.05 -15.73
CA ALA A 121 -18.13 -2.25 -16.18
C ALA A 121 -18.37 -1.49 -17.50
N LEU A 122 -17.96 -0.22 -17.59
CA LEU A 122 -18.06 0.58 -18.81
C LEU A 122 -17.27 -0.03 -19.98
N PHE A 123 -16.07 -0.57 -19.71
CA PHE A 123 -15.27 -1.25 -20.72
C PHE A 123 -15.98 -2.49 -21.25
N ASN A 124 -16.49 -3.34 -20.37
CA ASN A 124 -17.24 -4.54 -20.75
C ASN A 124 -18.50 -4.19 -21.53
N TYR A 125 -19.19 -3.13 -21.13
CA TYR A 125 -20.36 -2.63 -21.81
C TYR A 125 -20.05 -2.17 -23.23
N ILE A 126 -19.03 -1.33 -23.42
CA ILE A 126 -18.58 -0.90 -24.75
C ILE A 126 -18.18 -2.10 -25.61
N GLN A 127 -17.42 -3.03 -25.04
CA GLN A 127 -16.95 -4.22 -25.75
C GLN A 127 -18.11 -5.13 -26.17
N SER A 128 -19.06 -5.39 -25.27
CA SER A 128 -20.17 -6.33 -25.52
C SER A 128 -21.16 -5.79 -26.53
N ASN A 129 -21.38 -4.47 -26.54
CA ASN A 129 -22.28 -3.81 -27.49
C ASN A 129 -21.58 -3.29 -28.75
N GLN A 130 -20.27 -3.50 -28.90
CA GLN A 130 -19.48 -3.08 -30.06
C GLN A 130 -19.61 -1.57 -30.37
N LEU A 131 -19.58 -0.74 -29.32
CA LEU A 131 -19.88 0.70 -29.46
C LEU A 131 -18.76 1.50 -30.13
N ILE A 132 -17.56 0.94 -30.17
CA ILE A 132 -16.40 1.50 -30.85
C ILE A 132 -15.68 0.39 -31.61
N ILE A 133 -14.89 0.79 -32.60
CA ILE A 133 -14.09 -0.14 -33.40
C ILE A 133 -12.98 -0.77 -32.55
N GLU A 134 -12.61 -2.01 -32.90
CA GLU A 134 -11.61 -2.81 -32.16
C GLU A 134 -10.27 -2.08 -32.00
N SER A 135 -9.79 -1.37 -33.03
CA SER A 135 -8.53 -0.63 -32.97
C SER A 135 -8.57 0.49 -31.92
N GLU A 136 -9.70 1.14 -31.75
CA GLU A 136 -9.89 2.17 -30.73
C GLU A 136 -9.98 1.55 -29.33
N LEU A 137 -10.69 0.43 -29.19
CA LEU A 137 -10.78 -0.31 -27.93
C LEU A 137 -9.39 -0.79 -27.47
N LEU A 138 -8.55 -1.26 -28.40
CA LEU A 138 -7.18 -1.66 -28.13
C LEU A 138 -6.31 -0.48 -27.67
N GLU A 139 -6.45 0.70 -28.29
CA GLU A 139 -5.69 1.89 -27.90
C GLU A 139 -6.11 2.40 -26.52
N ILE A 140 -7.41 2.38 -26.21
CA ILE A 140 -7.91 2.66 -24.86
C ILE A 140 -7.34 1.63 -23.87
N ALA A 141 -7.40 0.35 -24.21
CA ALA A 141 -6.89 -0.71 -23.34
C ALA A 141 -5.38 -0.58 -23.10
N LYS A 142 -4.60 -0.23 -24.11
CA LYS A 142 -3.14 -0.01 -24.02
C LYS A 142 -2.79 1.08 -23.01
N ASN A 143 -3.58 2.16 -22.97
CA ASN A 143 -3.31 3.36 -22.17
C ASN A 143 -4.12 3.45 -20.87
N ALA A 144 -4.98 2.47 -20.58
CA ALA A 144 -5.82 2.47 -19.39
C ALA A 144 -5.00 2.45 -18.10
N ASN A 145 -5.46 3.17 -17.07
CA ASN A 145 -4.89 3.11 -15.72
C ASN A 145 -5.25 1.81 -14.98
N ASP A 146 -6.39 1.20 -15.30
CA ASP A 146 -6.82 -0.07 -14.71
C ASP A 146 -6.12 -1.28 -15.36
N GLN A 147 -5.48 -2.11 -14.53
CA GLN A 147 -4.77 -3.31 -14.98
C GLN A 147 -5.69 -4.35 -15.66
N TRP A 148 -6.95 -4.46 -15.22
CA TRP A 148 -7.90 -5.40 -15.80
C TRP A 148 -8.27 -5.00 -17.23
N ILE A 149 -8.39 -3.71 -17.50
CA ILE A 149 -8.62 -3.20 -18.85
C ILE A 149 -7.36 -3.43 -19.71
N ARG A 150 -6.16 -3.13 -19.18
CA ARG A 150 -4.90 -3.42 -19.88
C ARG A 150 -4.71 -4.90 -20.22
N TYR A 151 -5.31 -5.81 -19.48
CA TYR A 151 -5.27 -7.23 -19.79
C TYR A 151 -5.85 -7.54 -21.18
N TYR A 152 -6.81 -6.75 -21.67
CA TYR A 152 -7.31 -6.86 -23.03
C TYR A 152 -6.22 -6.55 -24.07
N TRP A 153 -5.48 -5.46 -23.89
CA TRP A 153 -4.31 -5.13 -24.70
C TRP A 153 -3.24 -6.23 -24.63
N ILE A 154 -2.96 -6.75 -23.43
CA ILE A 154 -1.98 -7.83 -23.26
C ILE A 154 -2.37 -9.08 -24.07
N LYS A 155 -3.65 -9.49 -24.05
CA LYS A 155 -4.14 -10.63 -24.85
C LYS A 155 -3.92 -10.45 -26.35
N PHE A 156 -4.03 -9.22 -26.85
CA PHE A 156 -3.71 -8.88 -28.23
C PHE A 156 -2.20 -8.90 -28.48
N ALA A 157 -1.43 -8.24 -27.61
CA ALA A 157 0.01 -8.04 -27.75
C ALA A 157 0.79 -9.37 -27.78
N VAL A 158 0.47 -10.33 -26.90
CA VAL A 158 1.20 -11.61 -26.79
C VAL A 158 1.05 -12.53 -28.02
N LYS A 159 0.08 -12.25 -28.89
CA LYS A 159 -0.16 -12.98 -30.14
C LYS A 159 0.59 -12.40 -31.33
N GLN A 160 1.22 -11.24 -31.17
CA GLN A 160 1.96 -10.59 -32.24
C GLN A 160 3.35 -11.20 -32.45
N ASN A 161 4.03 -10.77 -33.51
CA ASN A 161 5.38 -11.23 -33.84
C ASN A 161 6.43 -10.72 -32.84
N LEU A 162 7.65 -11.27 -32.93
CA LEU A 162 8.74 -10.98 -32.00
C LEU A 162 9.14 -9.49 -31.99
N ASP A 163 9.18 -8.84 -33.16
CA ASP A 163 9.55 -7.43 -33.27
C ASP A 163 8.54 -6.53 -32.56
N PHE A 164 7.26 -6.85 -32.67
CA PHE A 164 6.21 -6.17 -31.93
C PHE A 164 6.40 -6.34 -30.43
N LEU A 165 6.61 -7.58 -29.94
CA LEU A 165 6.80 -7.84 -28.51
C LEU A 165 7.99 -7.06 -27.94
N ARG A 166 9.11 -7.03 -28.67
CA ARG A 166 10.31 -6.27 -28.30
C ARG A 166 10.05 -4.77 -28.27
N SER A 167 9.41 -4.24 -29.31
CA SER A 167 9.06 -2.82 -29.41
C SER A 167 8.12 -2.39 -28.27
N GLU A 168 7.04 -3.14 -28.06
CA GLU A 168 6.06 -2.85 -27.01
C GLU A 168 6.68 -2.99 -25.62
N PHE A 169 7.57 -3.97 -25.40
CA PHE A 169 8.32 -4.07 -24.15
C PHE A 169 9.14 -2.80 -23.87
N ARG A 170 9.84 -2.25 -24.86
CA ARG A 170 10.62 -1.00 -24.70
C ARG A 170 9.71 0.19 -24.40
N GLN A 171 8.64 0.35 -25.16
CA GLN A 171 7.77 1.53 -25.14
C GLN A 171 6.78 1.54 -23.96
N SER A 172 6.30 0.38 -23.52
CA SER A 172 5.26 0.31 -22.49
C SER A 172 5.74 0.94 -21.18
N LYS A 173 4.88 1.75 -20.57
CA LYS A 173 5.12 2.35 -19.24
C LYS A 173 4.59 1.48 -18.10
N TYR A 174 3.94 0.35 -18.38
CA TYR A 174 3.24 -0.44 -17.37
C TYR A 174 4.01 -1.71 -17.00
N VAL A 175 4.20 -1.92 -15.70
CA VAL A 175 4.99 -3.06 -15.18
C VAL A 175 4.33 -4.41 -15.46
N ASP A 176 3.00 -4.48 -15.37
CA ASP A 176 2.20 -5.67 -15.67
C ASP A 176 2.35 -6.09 -17.13
N VAL A 177 2.29 -5.13 -18.06
CA VAL A 177 2.52 -5.39 -19.49
C VAL A 177 3.96 -5.88 -19.72
N LYS A 178 4.97 -5.14 -19.21
CA LYS A 178 6.38 -5.53 -19.37
C LYS A 178 6.68 -6.94 -18.86
N LYS A 179 6.11 -7.33 -17.70
CA LYS A 179 6.29 -8.68 -17.14
C LYS A 179 5.77 -9.77 -18.08
N VAL A 180 4.55 -9.60 -18.59
CA VAL A 180 3.95 -10.59 -19.49
C VAL A 180 4.73 -10.69 -20.79
N LEU A 181 5.17 -9.57 -21.35
CA LEU A 181 6.00 -9.56 -22.57
C LEU A 181 7.36 -10.22 -22.35
N LEU A 182 8.01 -10.00 -21.22
CA LEU A 182 9.29 -10.66 -20.89
C LEU A 182 9.12 -12.17 -20.73
N ASN A 183 8.07 -12.62 -20.04
CA ASN A 183 7.76 -14.05 -19.93
C ASN A 183 7.51 -14.66 -21.31
N ARG A 184 6.73 -13.98 -22.15
CA ARG A 184 6.44 -14.46 -23.51
C ARG A 184 7.70 -14.54 -24.37
N LEU A 185 8.58 -13.55 -24.30
CA LEU A 185 9.87 -13.57 -24.99
C LEU A 185 10.79 -14.68 -24.47
N LEU A 186 10.74 -15.00 -23.17
CA LEU A 186 11.49 -16.13 -22.59
C LEU A 186 10.96 -17.47 -23.11
N GLU A 187 9.64 -17.67 -23.12
CA GLU A 187 8.99 -18.88 -23.65
C GLU A 187 9.35 -19.16 -25.11
N LEU A 188 9.52 -18.10 -25.91
CA LEU A 188 9.86 -18.17 -27.32
C LEU A 188 11.38 -18.22 -27.58
N ASP A 189 12.20 -18.28 -26.53
CA ASP A 189 13.67 -18.15 -26.58
C ASP A 189 14.16 -16.94 -27.41
N ALA A 190 13.41 -15.85 -27.33
CA ALA A 190 13.63 -14.63 -28.12
C ALA A 190 14.21 -13.46 -27.31
N LEU A 191 14.56 -13.70 -26.04
CA LEU A 191 15.26 -12.74 -25.20
C LEU A 191 16.72 -12.65 -25.64
N ASP A 192 17.11 -11.51 -26.18
CA ASP A 192 18.51 -11.16 -26.44
C ASP A 192 19.11 -10.34 -25.27
N ASN A 193 20.42 -10.14 -25.32
CA ASN A 193 21.13 -9.37 -24.31
C ASN A 193 20.70 -7.90 -24.28
N GLU A 194 20.27 -7.33 -25.40
CA GLU A 194 19.85 -5.93 -25.45
C GLU A 194 18.56 -5.71 -24.64
N ILE A 195 17.56 -6.57 -24.84
CA ILE A 195 16.30 -6.57 -24.09
C ILE A 195 16.56 -6.82 -22.60
N LEU A 196 17.44 -7.76 -22.28
CA LEU A 196 17.79 -8.06 -20.89
C LEU A 196 18.53 -6.90 -20.22
N LEU A 197 19.43 -6.20 -20.91
CA LEU A 197 20.10 -5.01 -20.39
C LEU A 197 19.13 -3.84 -20.23
N PHE A 198 18.16 -3.68 -21.13
CA PHE A 198 17.08 -2.72 -20.97
C PHE A 198 16.21 -3.04 -19.74
N ALA A 199 15.88 -4.33 -19.54
CA ALA A 199 15.13 -4.82 -18.38
C ALA A 199 15.91 -4.62 -17.07
N LEU A 200 17.21 -4.91 -17.07
CA LEU A 200 18.11 -4.74 -15.93
C LEU A 200 18.17 -3.27 -15.49
N ASN A 201 18.04 -2.33 -16.43
CA ASN A 201 18.05 -0.88 -16.17
C ASN A 201 16.67 -0.26 -15.94
N SER A 202 15.64 -1.09 -15.80
CA SER A 202 14.26 -0.65 -15.54
C SER A 202 14.09 0.04 -14.19
N LYS A 203 13.14 0.97 -14.11
CA LYS A 203 12.70 1.58 -12.84
C LYS A 203 11.89 0.62 -11.95
N TYR A 204 11.43 -0.50 -12.51
CA TYR A 204 10.60 -1.47 -11.80
C TYR A 204 11.44 -2.64 -11.29
N LEU A 205 11.57 -2.77 -9.97
CA LEU A 205 12.40 -3.82 -9.34
C LEU A 205 12.06 -5.22 -9.80
N SER A 206 10.77 -5.55 -10.00
CA SER A 206 10.37 -6.87 -10.47
C SER A 206 10.76 -7.17 -11.93
N ILE A 207 11.05 -6.15 -12.72
CA ILE A 207 11.59 -6.31 -14.09
C ILE A 207 13.11 -6.51 -14.00
N VAL A 208 13.78 -5.77 -13.11
CA VAL A 208 15.21 -5.93 -12.82
C VAL A 208 15.51 -7.34 -12.30
N ASP A 209 14.70 -7.82 -11.36
CA ASP A 209 14.79 -9.17 -10.78
C ASP A 209 14.65 -10.27 -11.84
N PHE A 210 13.65 -10.14 -12.73
CA PHE A 210 13.51 -11.05 -13.87
C PHE A 210 14.75 -11.04 -14.77
N ALA A 211 15.27 -9.85 -15.11
CA ALA A 211 16.46 -9.73 -15.94
C ALA A 211 17.69 -10.38 -15.29
N ILE A 212 17.89 -10.15 -13.99
CA ILE A 212 18.94 -10.77 -13.18
C ILE A 212 18.84 -12.29 -13.23
N PHE A 213 17.64 -12.84 -13.02
CA PHE A 213 17.42 -14.29 -13.07
C PHE A 213 17.85 -14.88 -14.42
N VAL A 214 17.40 -14.29 -15.54
CA VAL A 214 17.74 -14.80 -16.87
C VAL A 214 19.23 -14.62 -17.19
N LEU A 215 19.81 -13.46 -16.85
CA LEU A 215 21.23 -13.17 -17.08
C LEU A 215 22.15 -14.09 -16.25
N LYS A 216 21.80 -14.39 -15.00
CA LYS A 216 22.51 -15.38 -14.17
C LYS A 216 22.52 -16.76 -14.83
N ASN A 217 21.37 -17.23 -15.32
CA ASN A 217 21.27 -18.51 -16.01
C ASN A 217 22.08 -18.57 -17.32
N ARG A 218 22.44 -17.41 -17.89
CA ARG A 218 23.26 -17.28 -19.10
C ARG A 218 24.73 -16.97 -18.82
N ASN A 219 25.20 -17.10 -17.57
CA ASN A 219 26.56 -16.77 -17.15
C ASN A 219 27.00 -15.35 -17.56
N PHE A 220 26.09 -14.38 -17.48
CA PHE A 220 26.42 -12.99 -17.77
C PHE A 220 27.47 -12.45 -16.80
N ASP A 221 28.46 -11.73 -17.34
CA ASP A 221 29.55 -11.15 -16.54
C ASP A 221 29.12 -9.85 -15.84
N PHE A 222 28.53 -10.01 -14.66
CA PHE A 222 28.16 -8.89 -13.80
C PHE A 222 29.37 -8.09 -13.29
N ASN A 223 30.56 -8.70 -13.18
CA ASN A 223 31.76 -7.97 -12.77
C ASN A 223 32.09 -6.91 -13.83
N ASN A 224 32.21 -7.32 -15.09
CA ASN A 224 32.49 -6.39 -16.19
C ASN A 224 31.39 -5.34 -16.32
N TYR A 225 30.12 -5.73 -16.17
CA TYR A 225 29.00 -4.79 -16.15
C TYR A 225 29.16 -3.71 -15.08
N PHE A 226 29.45 -4.06 -13.82
CA PHE A 226 29.64 -3.07 -12.75
C PHE A 226 30.95 -2.28 -12.86
N MET A 227 32.01 -2.84 -13.44
CA MET A 227 33.28 -2.13 -13.67
C MET A 227 33.10 -0.92 -14.59
N GLN A 228 32.21 -0.99 -15.58
CA GLN A 228 31.89 0.15 -16.46
C GLN A 228 31.31 1.35 -15.70
N PHE A 229 30.67 1.11 -14.57
CA PHE A 229 30.08 2.15 -13.72
C PHE A 229 31.06 2.64 -12.63
N GLN A 230 32.10 1.88 -12.30
CA GLN A 230 33.07 2.29 -11.27
C GLN A 230 33.91 3.49 -11.69
N ASN A 231 34.27 3.59 -12.97
CA ASN A 231 35.22 4.59 -13.49
C ASN A 231 34.59 5.93 -13.90
N ASN A 232 33.26 6.04 -13.84
CA ASN A 232 32.54 7.25 -14.27
C ASN A 232 32.00 8.04 -13.07
N GLN A 233 31.95 9.37 -13.18
CA GLN A 233 31.12 10.17 -12.29
C GLN A 233 29.66 9.84 -12.61
N LEU A 234 29.01 9.11 -11.70
CA LEU A 234 27.63 8.69 -11.87
C LEU A 234 26.68 9.68 -11.21
N GLU A 235 25.62 10.02 -11.91
CA GLU A 235 24.46 10.65 -11.30
C GLU A 235 23.85 9.75 -10.21
N ASN A 236 23.24 10.36 -9.18
CA ASN A 236 22.59 9.63 -8.08
C ASN A 236 21.56 8.60 -8.58
N THR A 237 20.90 8.86 -9.72
CA THR A 237 19.93 7.96 -10.34
C THR A 237 20.57 6.67 -10.86
N SER A 238 21.78 6.75 -11.40
CA SER A 238 22.57 5.60 -11.87
C SER A 238 23.13 4.81 -10.69
N VAL A 239 23.70 5.50 -9.70
CA VAL A 239 24.18 4.86 -8.45
C VAL A 239 23.03 4.10 -7.76
N LYS A 240 21.85 4.72 -7.66
CA LYS A 240 20.63 4.09 -7.13
C LYS A 240 20.30 2.78 -7.85
N LYS A 241 20.34 2.77 -9.19
CA LYS A 241 20.05 1.57 -9.98
C LYS A 241 21.05 0.45 -9.68
N CYS A 242 22.35 0.77 -9.71
CA CYS A 242 23.41 -0.21 -9.40
C CYS A 242 23.23 -0.80 -7.99
N LEU A 243 22.97 0.03 -6.98
CA LEU A 243 22.75 -0.44 -5.61
C LEU A 243 21.53 -1.36 -5.49
N LEU A 244 20.43 -1.04 -6.18
CA LEU A 244 19.25 -1.92 -6.20
C LEU A 244 19.52 -3.24 -6.93
N GLN A 245 20.27 -3.22 -8.03
CA GLN A 245 20.72 -4.41 -8.73
C GLN A 245 21.60 -5.28 -7.83
N MET A 246 22.57 -4.68 -7.12
CA MET A 246 23.46 -5.37 -6.17
C MET A 246 22.69 -6.05 -5.03
N ILE A 247 21.68 -5.37 -4.47
CA ILE A 247 20.82 -5.96 -3.42
C ILE A 247 20.08 -7.19 -3.94
N ILE A 248 19.49 -7.12 -5.14
CA ILE A 248 18.76 -8.25 -5.73
C ILE A 248 19.72 -9.39 -6.13
N LEU A 249 20.91 -9.05 -6.60
CA LEU A 249 21.93 -10.02 -6.99
C LEU A 249 22.56 -10.74 -5.80
N GLU A 250 22.39 -10.22 -4.58
CA GLU A 250 23.19 -10.57 -3.40
C GLU A 250 24.69 -10.39 -3.68
N TRP A 251 25.04 -9.23 -4.24
CA TRP A 251 26.40 -8.94 -4.69
C TRP A 251 27.40 -8.74 -3.54
N ASN A 252 28.68 -8.59 -3.86
CA ASN A 252 29.73 -8.30 -2.89
C ASN A 252 29.43 -6.99 -2.10
N LYS A 253 29.50 -7.08 -0.77
CA LYS A 253 29.25 -5.95 0.14
C LYS A 253 30.30 -4.84 0.03
N GLN A 254 31.56 -5.14 -0.28
CA GLN A 254 32.62 -4.16 -0.46
C GLN A 254 32.27 -3.22 -1.62
N ASP A 255 31.90 -3.79 -2.77
CA ASP A 255 31.43 -3.02 -3.93
C ASP A 255 30.18 -2.21 -3.58
N PHE A 256 29.22 -2.81 -2.89
CA PHE A 256 28.02 -2.10 -2.44
C PHE A 256 28.36 -0.85 -1.62
N TYR A 257 29.27 -0.95 -0.63
CA TYR A 257 29.66 0.20 0.18
C TYR A 257 30.45 1.24 -0.61
N LEU A 258 31.26 0.84 -1.60
CA LEU A 258 31.92 1.79 -2.52
C LEU A 258 30.90 2.65 -3.27
N TYR A 259 29.79 2.06 -3.73
CA TYR A 259 28.71 2.81 -4.39
C TYR A 259 27.88 3.63 -3.40
N ILE A 260 27.65 3.14 -2.18
CA ILE A 260 27.01 3.91 -1.10
C ILE A 260 27.82 5.18 -0.79
N ASP A 261 29.15 5.10 -0.81
CA ASP A 261 30.03 6.23 -0.55
C ASP A 261 29.99 7.30 -1.66
N LYS A 262 29.67 6.91 -2.89
CA LYS A 262 29.42 7.84 -4.02
C LYS A 262 28.06 8.54 -3.96
N LEU A 263 27.13 8.08 -3.13
CA LEU A 263 25.77 8.62 -3.08
C LEU A 263 25.66 9.82 -2.12
N ASN A 264 25.38 11.00 -2.68
CA ASN A 264 25.26 12.25 -1.92
C ASN A 264 23.82 12.56 -1.48
N ASP A 265 22.82 12.01 -2.19
CA ASP A 265 21.41 12.21 -1.86
C ASP A 265 20.98 11.35 -0.66
N LYS A 266 20.68 12.02 0.47
CA LYS A 266 20.24 11.37 1.71
C LYS A 266 18.92 10.60 1.55
N SER A 267 17.98 11.10 0.76
CA SER A 267 16.68 10.45 0.54
C SER A 267 16.86 9.12 -0.19
N ILE A 268 17.67 9.13 -1.26
CA ILE A 268 18.02 7.92 -1.99
C ILE A 268 18.80 6.96 -1.09
N LEU A 269 19.76 7.46 -0.31
CA LEU A 269 20.57 6.64 0.59
C LEU A 269 19.69 5.90 1.59
N PHE A 270 18.80 6.60 2.30
CA PHE A 270 17.91 5.96 3.26
C PHE A 270 16.97 4.95 2.62
N MET A 271 16.46 5.24 1.42
CA MET A 271 15.63 4.30 0.66
C MET A 271 16.41 3.01 0.33
N ILE A 272 17.67 3.12 -0.11
CA ILE A 272 18.54 1.96 -0.40
C ILE A 272 18.79 1.15 0.87
N LEU A 273 19.21 1.80 1.97
CA LEU A 273 19.53 1.12 3.22
C LEU A 273 18.30 0.40 3.80
N TYR A 274 17.14 1.06 3.81
CA TYR A 274 15.89 0.43 4.24
C TYR A 274 15.56 -0.81 3.39
N ARG A 275 15.74 -0.73 2.07
CA ARG A 275 15.51 -1.87 1.17
C ARG A 275 16.49 -3.01 1.43
N ALA A 276 17.77 -2.70 1.60
CA ALA A 276 18.82 -3.68 1.89
C ALA A 276 18.55 -4.40 3.22
N LEU A 277 18.16 -3.67 4.27
CA LEU A 277 17.74 -4.25 5.56
C LEU A 277 16.53 -5.17 5.40
N LYS A 278 15.48 -4.70 4.70
CA LYS A 278 14.26 -5.48 4.49
C LYS A 278 14.53 -6.79 3.73
N MET A 279 15.50 -6.78 2.81
CA MET A 279 15.93 -7.96 2.05
C MET A 279 17.02 -8.77 2.79
N LYS A 280 17.39 -8.40 4.03
CA LYS A 280 18.45 -9.02 4.82
C LYS A 280 19.82 -9.05 4.14
N TYR A 281 20.05 -8.13 3.20
CA TYR A 281 21.33 -8.02 2.49
C TYR A 281 22.41 -7.39 3.37
N ILE A 282 22.03 -6.47 4.26
CA ILE A 282 22.88 -5.88 5.30
C ILE A 282 22.22 -6.03 6.67
N SER A 283 23.01 -6.01 7.75
CA SER A 283 22.51 -5.98 9.12
C SER A 283 22.23 -4.55 9.60
N LEU A 284 21.51 -4.43 10.72
CA LEU A 284 21.23 -3.13 11.31
C LEU A 284 22.47 -2.51 11.95
N GLY A 285 23.30 -3.29 12.64
CA GLY A 285 24.64 -2.85 13.08
C GLY A 285 25.50 -2.27 11.94
N GLU A 286 25.46 -2.84 10.73
CA GLU A 286 26.15 -2.25 9.56
C GLU A 286 25.62 -0.85 9.21
N VAL A 287 24.30 -0.64 9.27
CA VAL A 287 23.66 0.65 9.01
C VAL A 287 24.00 1.67 10.09
N ILE A 288 24.00 1.26 11.36
CA ILE A 288 24.37 2.10 12.50
C ILE A 288 25.82 2.57 12.35
N ASN A 289 26.75 1.66 12.04
CA ASN A 289 28.14 1.99 11.78
C ASN A 289 28.30 3.00 10.63
N LEU A 290 27.54 2.81 9.54
CA LEU A 290 27.54 3.76 8.43
C LEU A 290 27.04 5.14 8.85
N PHE A 291 26.02 5.21 9.71
CA PHE A 291 25.49 6.49 10.21
C PHE A 291 26.50 7.22 11.07
N TYR A 292 27.22 6.52 11.95
CA TYR A 292 28.33 7.11 12.71
C TYR A 292 29.44 7.60 11.78
N ARG A 293 29.90 6.76 10.84
CA ARG A 293 30.97 7.09 9.89
C ARG A 293 30.66 8.33 9.05
N LYS A 294 29.43 8.41 8.52
CA LYS A 294 28.97 9.53 7.67
C LYS A 294 28.32 10.67 8.46
N LYS A 295 28.29 10.60 9.80
CA LYS A 295 27.61 11.56 10.68
C LYS A 295 26.17 11.85 10.23
N LEU A 296 25.46 10.80 9.83
CA LEU A 296 24.06 10.91 9.38
C LEU A 296 23.12 10.95 10.56
N LYS A 297 22.00 11.66 10.36
CA LYS A 297 20.88 11.68 11.30
C LYS A 297 19.65 11.10 10.64
N LEU A 298 18.96 10.24 11.36
CA LEU A 298 17.77 9.52 10.91
C LEU A 298 16.52 10.38 11.11
N PRO A 299 15.75 10.65 10.04
CA PRO A 299 14.44 11.25 10.18
C PRO A 299 13.49 10.35 10.98
N PHE A 300 12.68 10.95 11.85
CA PHE A 300 11.74 10.22 12.72
C PHE A 300 10.77 9.30 11.95
N TYR A 301 10.27 9.74 10.77
CA TYR A 301 9.37 8.91 9.96
C TYR A 301 10.02 7.63 9.41
N LEU A 302 11.35 7.57 9.31
CA LEU A 302 12.09 6.37 8.92
C LEU A 302 12.45 5.50 10.11
N LEU A 303 12.64 6.12 11.28
CA LEU A 303 12.96 5.41 12.52
C LEU A 303 11.93 4.31 12.79
N GLN A 304 10.65 4.66 12.83
CA GLN A 304 9.57 3.69 13.07
C GLN A 304 9.53 2.54 12.06
N LYS A 305 10.01 2.77 10.83
CA LYS A 305 10.05 1.73 9.79
C LYS A 305 11.24 0.79 9.98
N ILE A 306 12.39 1.33 10.40
CA ILE A 306 13.64 0.57 10.58
C ILE A 306 13.62 -0.19 11.90
N THR A 307 13.10 0.39 12.99
CA THR A 307 13.03 -0.28 14.29
C THR A 307 12.17 -1.55 14.23
N LYS A 308 11.11 -1.56 13.42
CA LYS A 308 10.30 -2.77 13.14
C LYS A 308 11.05 -3.90 12.43
N LEU A 309 12.21 -3.62 11.84
CA LEU A 309 13.06 -4.63 11.22
C LEU A 309 14.11 -5.18 12.21
N SER A 310 14.31 -4.52 13.35
CA SER A 310 15.24 -5.00 14.38
C SER A 310 14.62 -6.13 15.17
N THR A 311 15.46 -7.11 15.51
CA THR A 311 15.16 -8.14 16.52
C THR A 311 15.88 -7.87 17.84
N GLU A 312 16.79 -6.89 17.88
CA GLU A 312 17.62 -6.58 19.05
C GLU A 312 17.29 -5.18 19.60
N LEU A 313 17.00 -5.13 20.90
CA LEU A 313 16.62 -3.89 21.60
C LEU A 313 17.77 -2.88 21.66
N LYS A 314 19.02 -3.35 21.78
CA LYS A 314 20.22 -2.50 21.77
C LYS A 314 20.34 -1.69 20.47
N GLU A 315 20.10 -2.34 19.33
CA GLU A 315 20.13 -1.66 18.02
C GLU A 315 19.01 -0.60 17.89
N VAL A 316 17.83 -0.85 18.49
CA VAL A 316 16.73 0.12 18.51
C VAL A 316 17.11 1.36 19.32
N ASP A 317 17.75 1.19 20.47
CA ASP A 317 18.23 2.30 21.29
C ASP A 317 19.29 3.14 20.57
N GLU A 318 20.24 2.50 19.90
CA GLU A 318 21.26 3.18 19.10
C GLU A 318 20.63 4.00 17.95
N LEU A 319 19.61 3.46 17.28
CA LEU A 319 18.87 4.22 16.28
C LEU A 319 18.17 5.46 16.86
N TYR A 320 17.65 5.37 18.09
CA TYR A 320 17.03 6.50 18.79
C TYR A 320 18.04 7.61 19.10
N LEU A 321 19.31 7.28 19.33
CA LEU A 321 20.39 8.26 19.50
C LEU A 321 20.80 8.92 18.17
N LEU A 322 20.55 8.24 17.05
CA LEU A 322 20.89 8.70 15.71
C LEU A 322 19.80 9.56 15.07
N THR A 323 18.71 9.90 15.76
CA THR A 323 17.62 10.70 15.19
C THR A 323 17.96 12.18 15.07
N THR A 324 17.27 12.88 14.16
CA THR A 324 17.33 14.35 14.06
C THR A 324 16.64 15.06 15.23
N THR A 325 15.56 14.47 15.73
CA THR A 325 14.76 14.99 16.84
C THR A 325 15.03 14.13 18.08
N PRO A 326 15.40 14.73 19.22
CA PRO A 326 15.55 13.99 20.47
C PRO A 326 14.27 13.20 20.78
N ILE A 327 14.43 11.93 21.13
CA ILE A 327 13.32 11.06 21.51
C ILE A 327 13.12 11.17 23.01
N SER A 328 11.93 11.60 23.44
CA SER A 328 11.59 11.74 24.86
C SER A 328 11.51 10.38 25.54
N PHE A 329 11.61 10.35 26.87
CA PHE A 329 11.46 9.12 27.65
C PHE A 329 10.13 8.41 27.36
N VAL A 330 9.02 9.16 27.33
CA VAL A 330 7.68 8.63 27.01
C VAL A 330 7.65 7.98 25.62
N GLN A 331 8.25 8.59 24.60
CA GLN A 331 8.33 8.00 23.26
C GLN A 331 9.18 6.72 23.23
N ARG A 332 10.18 6.61 24.12
CA ARG A 332 10.96 5.37 24.27
C ARG A 332 10.11 4.28 24.93
N LEU A 333 9.29 4.63 25.92
CA LEU A 333 8.37 3.72 26.60
C LEU A 333 7.30 3.14 25.66
N GLU A 334 6.73 3.95 24.76
CA GLU A 334 5.72 3.50 23.78
C GLU A 334 6.20 2.30 22.94
N PHE A 335 7.51 2.16 22.70
CA PHE A 335 8.06 1.00 21.99
C PHE A 335 7.78 -0.34 22.71
N SER A 336 7.70 -0.31 24.04
CA SER A 336 7.48 -1.50 24.87
C SER A 336 6.14 -2.18 24.61
N GLU A 337 5.11 -1.45 24.17
CA GLU A 337 3.76 -1.98 23.99
C GLU A 337 3.71 -3.18 23.03
N ASN A 338 4.59 -3.17 22.02
CA ASN A 338 4.64 -4.19 20.97
C ASN A 338 5.57 -5.37 21.31
N LEU A 339 6.22 -5.36 22.46
CA LEU A 339 7.17 -6.39 22.88
C LEU A 339 6.48 -7.53 23.63
N SER A 340 7.10 -8.72 23.57
CA SER A 340 6.75 -9.84 24.45
C SER A 340 7.00 -9.46 25.92
N PHE A 341 6.48 -10.25 26.86
CA PHE A 341 6.70 -10.01 28.29
C PHE A 341 8.18 -9.79 28.63
N TRP A 342 9.05 -10.72 28.24
CA TRP A 342 10.49 -10.59 28.52
C TRP A 342 11.16 -9.47 27.71
N GLY A 343 10.66 -9.17 26.51
CA GLY A 343 11.12 -8.00 25.77
C GLY A 343 10.78 -6.68 26.47
N LYS A 344 9.62 -6.59 27.13
CA LYS A 344 9.27 -5.41 27.96
C LYS A 344 10.21 -5.26 29.14
N VAL A 345 10.47 -6.35 29.87
CA VAL A 345 11.43 -6.34 31.00
C VAL A 345 12.81 -5.85 30.54
N GLU A 346 13.34 -6.44 29.46
CA GLU A 346 14.66 -6.05 28.93
C GLU A 346 14.69 -4.59 28.46
N TRP A 347 13.63 -4.13 27.81
CA TRP A 347 13.53 -2.76 27.31
C TRP A 347 13.46 -1.74 28.45
N LEU A 348 12.67 -2.00 29.50
CA LEU A 348 12.57 -1.13 30.67
C LEU A 348 13.94 -0.95 31.35
N ILE A 349 14.69 -2.04 31.52
CA ILE A 349 16.07 -2.01 32.02
C ILE A 349 16.96 -1.12 31.13
N HIS A 350 16.84 -1.24 29.81
CA HIS A 350 17.67 -0.48 28.88
C HIS A 350 17.39 1.02 28.89
N ILE A 351 16.12 1.41 29.05
CA ILE A 351 15.72 2.81 28.95
C ILE A 351 15.77 3.56 30.29
N GLU A 352 15.91 2.85 31.42
CA GLU A 352 16.01 3.44 32.78
C GLU A 352 17.04 4.59 32.83
N LYS A 353 18.19 4.42 32.18
CA LYS A 353 19.26 5.44 32.09
C LYS A 353 18.84 6.78 31.45
N TYR A 354 17.69 6.82 30.77
CA TYR A 354 17.14 8.04 30.16
C TYR A 354 16.10 8.73 31.03
N CYS A 355 15.71 8.15 32.17
CA CYS A 355 14.81 8.76 33.12
C CYS A 355 15.55 9.85 33.92
N GLN A 356 15.13 11.10 33.80
CA GLN A 356 15.82 12.25 34.39
C GLN A 356 14.94 13.03 35.38
N THR A 357 13.64 13.10 35.14
CA THR A 357 12.70 13.87 35.99
C THR A 357 11.90 12.95 36.92
N ASP A 358 11.31 13.53 37.98
CA ASP A 358 10.45 12.76 38.87
C ASP A 358 9.16 12.31 38.17
N ASP A 359 8.59 13.13 37.27
CA ASP A 359 7.46 12.73 36.41
C ASP A 359 7.80 11.49 35.55
N GLU A 360 9.00 11.44 34.97
CA GLU A 360 9.44 10.27 34.19
C GLU A 360 9.64 9.03 35.07
N LYS A 361 10.04 9.19 36.34
CA LYS A 361 10.15 8.08 37.30
C LYS A 361 8.77 7.52 37.66
N GLU A 362 7.77 8.38 37.84
CA GLU A 362 6.39 7.93 38.08
C GLU A 362 5.86 7.13 36.89
N VAL A 363 6.06 7.61 35.66
CA VAL A 363 5.64 6.89 34.45
C VAL A 363 6.40 5.55 34.29
N LEU A 364 7.69 5.52 34.61
CA LEU A 364 8.48 4.28 34.61
C LEU A 364 7.96 3.29 35.65
N ARG A 365 7.65 3.78 36.86
CA ARG A 365 7.08 2.98 37.94
C ARG A 365 5.77 2.33 37.51
N ASP A 366 4.82 3.09 36.96
CA ASP A 366 3.54 2.57 36.47
C ASP A 366 3.73 1.45 35.43
N SER A 367 4.70 1.64 34.53
CA SER A 367 5.04 0.66 33.49
C SER A 367 5.61 -0.64 34.09
N ILE A 368 6.43 -0.55 35.14
CA ILE A 368 6.98 -1.72 35.83
C ILE A 368 5.91 -2.41 36.66
N GLU A 369 5.03 -1.67 37.35
CA GLU A 369 3.89 -2.23 38.07
C GLU A 369 2.99 -3.04 37.12
N MET A 370 2.74 -2.54 35.91
CA MET A 370 2.02 -3.30 34.88
C MET A 370 2.72 -4.62 34.53
N VAL A 371 4.05 -4.61 34.37
CA VAL A 371 4.83 -5.83 34.09
C VAL A 371 4.79 -6.80 35.27
N LEU A 372 4.96 -6.32 36.51
CA LEU A 372 4.90 -7.15 37.71
C LEU A 372 3.53 -7.80 37.88
N ASN A 373 2.44 -7.06 37.66
CA ASN A 373 1.08 -7.59 37.68
C ASN A 373 0.86 -8.73 36.67
N LEU A 374 1.62 -8.73 35.56
CA LEU A 374 1.58 -9.77 34.53
C LEU A 374 2.54 -10.94 34.80
N ALA A 375 3.47 -10.81 35.75
CA ALA A 375 4.49 -11.81 36.06
C ALA A 375 3.87 -13.14 36.52
N LYS A 376 2.74 -13.10 37.24
CA LYS A 376 2.02 -14.29 37.71
C LYS A 376 1.52 -15.22 36.59
N TYR A 377 1.41 -14.71 35.36
CA TYR A 377 1.00 -15.50 34.19
C TYR A 377 2.17 -16.10 33.42
N GLN A 378 3.42 -15.79 33.80
CA GLN A 378 4.61 -16.29 33.11
C GLN A 378 5.09 -17.60 33.69
N TYR A 379 5.40 -18.56 32.83
CA TYR A 379 5.87 -19.90 33.21
C TYR A 379 7.13 -20.35 32.46
N TYR A 380 7.65 -19.51 31.56
CA TYR A 380 8.83 -19.79 30.73
C TYR A 380 9.94 -18.76 31.00
N ALA A 381 11.18 -19.21 30.85
CA ALA A 381 12.37 -18.38 31.01
C ALA A 381 12.59 -17.45 29.80
N PRO A 382 13.26 -16.29 29.97
CA PRO A 382 13.63 -15.45 28.84
C PRO A 382 14.64 -16.14 27.92
N LEU A 383 14.60 -15.83 26.63
CA LEU A 383 15.57 -16.30 25.62
C LEU A 383 16.85 -15.45 25.58
N TRP A 384 17.23 -14.84 26.71
CA TRP A 384 18.46 -14.07 26.82
C TRP A 384 19.69 -14.97 26.80
N LYS A 385 20.83 -14.42 26.36
CA LYS A 385 22.11 -15.14 26.44
C LYS A 385 22.44 -15.39 27.91
N LYS A 386 23.07 -16.54 28.20
CA LYS A 386 23.37 -16.97 29.57
C LYS A 386 24.16 -15.91 30.36
N GLU A 387 25.08 -15.23 29.67
CA GLU A 387 25.93 -14.16 30.22
C GLU A 387 25.13 -12.89 30.60
N ASP A 388 24.04 -12.60 29.90
CA ASP A 388 23.23 -11.39 30.12
C ASP A 388 22.16 -11.57 31.23
N LYS A 389 21.76 -12.82 31.53
CA LYS A 389 20.67 -13.11 32.48
C LYS A 389 20.90 -12.54 33.88
N GLU A 390 22.10 -12.74 34.41
CA GLU A 390 22.47 -12.26 35.75
C GLU A 390 22.54 -10.73 35.80
N ILE A 391 23.13 -10.12 34.77
CA ILE A 391 23.25 -8.67 34.64
C ILE A 391 21.85 -8.04 34.58
N TYR A 392 20.97 -8.54 33.72
CA TYR A 392 19.61 -8.02 33.58
C TYR A 392 18.79 -8.21 34.85
N TRP A 393 18.95 -9.33 35.57
CA TRP A 393 18.30 -9.52 36.86
C TRP A 393 18.77 -8.48 37.88
N ILE A 394 20.09 -8.27 38.02
CA ILE A 394 20.65 -7.28 38.95
C ILE A 394 20.12 -5.88 38.64
N LEU A 395 20.10 -5.49 37.35
CA LEU A 395 19.58 -4.19 36.93
C LEU A 395 18.10 -4.04 37.23
N PHE A 396 17.28 -5.06 36.92
CA PHE A 396 15.85 -5.04 37.21
C PHE A 396 15.56 -4.96 38.71
N GLN A 397 16.33 -5.70 39.53
CA GLN A 397 16.20 -5.67 40.98
C GLN A 397 16.60 -4.29 41.55
N ASN A 398 17.67 -3.69 41.04
CA ASN A 398 18.09 -2.35 41.46
C ASN A 398 17.03 -1.30 41.13
N MET A 399 16.47 -1.34 39.93
CA MET A 399 15.36 -0.47 39.52
C MET A 399 14.15 -0.65 40.44
N GLY A 400 13.82 -1.90 40.80
CA GLY A 400 12.78 -2.21 41.78
C GLY A 400 13.02 -1.64 43.18
N ASN A 401 14.28 -1.62 43.63
CA ASN A 401 14.66 -1.01 44.92
C ASN A 401 14.52 0.51 44.87
N ILE A 402 15.03 1.15 43.81
CA ILE A 402 14.99 2.60 43.65
C ILE A 402 13.55 3.14 43.60
N LEU A 403 12.65 2.38 42.99
CA LEU A 403 11.23 2.74 42.85
C LEU A 403 10.35 2.22 43.99
N ASN A 404 10.94 1.63 45.06
CA ASN A 404 10.24 1.02 46.20
C ASN A 404 9.19 -0.04 45.80
N LEU A 405 9.41 -0.77 44.70
CA LEU A 405 8.47 -1.77 44.18
C LEU A 405 8.68 -3.17 44.76
N ILE A 406 9.86 -3.48 45.27
CA ILE A 406 10.18 -4.81 45.81
C ILE A 406 9.37 -5.11 47.08
N GLU A 407 9.13 -4.11 47.93
CA GLU A 407 8.31 -4.27 49.13
C GLU A 407 6.82 -4.44 48.80
N ILE A 408 6.36 -3.85 47.68
CA ILE A 408 4.98 -3.88 47.23
C ILE A 408 4.66 -5.18 46.47
N TYR A 409 5.62 -5.71 45.69
CA TYR A 409 5.46 -6.88 44.83
C TYR A 409 6.47 -8.02 45.12
N PRO A 410 6.66 -8.43 46.38
CA PRO A 410 7.74 -9.35 46.75
C PRO A 410 7.60 -10.73 46.09
N GLN A 411 6.36 -11.20 45.90
CA GLN A 411 6.08 -12.52 45.33
C GLN A 411 6.36 -12.54 43.81
N GLU A 412 6.05 -11.45 43.12
CA GLU A 412 6.29 -11.28 41.68
C GLU A 412 7.78 -11.24 41.39
N TYR A 413 8.57 -10.49 42.18
CA TYR A 413 10.03 -10.48 42.04
C TYR A 413 10.64 -11.86 42.28
N GLU A 414 10.21 -12.59 43.30
CA GLU A 414 10.67 -13.97 43.53
C GLU A 414 10.28 -14.93 42.40
N ASN A 415 9.08 -14.77 41.83
CA ASN A 415 8.66 -15.55 40.67
C ASN A 415 9.52 -15.25 39.43
N LEU A 416 9.79 -13.97 39.14
CA LEU A 416 10.65 -13.56 38.03
C LEU A 416 12.08 -14.06 38.21
N LYS A 417 12.65 -13.93 39.42
CA LYS A 417 13.97 -14.46 39.76
C LYS A 417 14.06 -15.95 39.41
N LYS A 418 13.11 -16.75 39.90
CA LYS A 418 13.04 -18.20 39.62
C LYS A 418 12.98 -18.51 38.12
N LEU A 419 12.25 -17.71 37.34
CA LEU A 419 12.14 -17.91 35.89
C LEU A 419 13.41 -17.51 35.14
N ILE A 420 14.10 -16.46 35.57
CA ILE A 420 15.35 -15.98 34.95
C ILE A 420 16.51 -16.92 35.28
N THR A 421 16.59 -17.42 36.51
CA THR A 421 17.69 -18.30 36.99
C THR A 421 17.50 -19.78 36.68
N LYS A 422 16.39 -20.16 36.03
CA LYS A 422 16.25 -21.47 35.35
C LYS A 422 17.12 -21.49 34.10
#